data_AF-A0A0Q8F2T5-F1
#
_entry.id   AF-A0A0Q8F2T5-F1
#
_cell.length_a   1.000
_cell.length_b   1.000
_cell.length_c   1.000
_cell.angle_alpha   90.00
_cell.angle_beta   90.00
_cell.angle_gamma   90.00
#
_symmetry.space_group_name_H-M   'P 1'
#
loop_
_entity.id
_entity.type
_entity.pdbx_description
1 polymer ?
#
loop_
_entity_poly.entity_id
_entity_poly.type
_entity_poly.pdbx_seq_one_letter_code
_entity_poly.pdbx_strand_id
1 'polypeptide(L)'
;MDIVMKNAQHALPERFAWHCGPTGYELHLDDVTIAEVRPLDAGRVLRMLVQAGDIAPFEMTVRCEERAIGWATQWARQRAGMLCRHVDRQRAQAAGSTRPLDVVPFAATA
;
A
#
# COMPACT_ATOMS: atom_id res chain seq x y z
N MET A 1 18.66 -1.09 6.04
CA MET A 1 18.29 -1.75 7.31
C MET A 1 16.79 -1.57 7.46
N ASP A 2 16.00 -2.50 6.95
CA ASP A 2 14.55 -2.50 7.13
C ASP A 2 14.24 -3.00 8.54
N ILE A 3 13.87 -2.08 9.42
CA ILE A 3 13.42 -2.39 10.77
C ILE A 3 11.96 -2.81 10.66
N VAL A 4 11.74 -4.10 10.42
CA VAL A 4 10.42 -4.72 10.51
C VAL A 4 10.00 -4.70 11.99
N MET A 5 9.18 -3.71 12.37
CA MET A 5 8.70 -3.58 13.74
C MET A 5 7.80 -4.76 14.12
N LYS A 6 8.27 -5.56 15.07
CA LYS A 6 7.57 -6.72 15.64
C LYS A 6 6.53 -6.27 16.68
N ASN A 7 5.47 -5.58 16.27
CA ASN A 7 4.32 -5.30 17.14
C ASN A 7 3.37 -6.50 17.16
N ALA A 8 3.77 -7.51 17.94
CA ALA A 8 3.01 -8.72 18.20
C ALA A 8 1.83 -8.43 19.15
N GLN A 9 0.67 -8.11 18.57
CA GLN A 9 -0.65 -8.47 19.13
C GLN A 9 -1.78 -8.46 18.07
N HIS A 10 -1.52 -7.96 16.86
CA HIS A 10 -2.44 -8.10 15.72
C HIS A 10 -1.65 -8.41 14.46
N ALA A 11 -1.40 -9.69 14.18
CA ALA A 11 -0.69 -10.10 12.97
C ALA A 11 -1.41 -9.55 11.74
N LEU A 12 -0.66 -8.84 10.89
CA LEU A 12 -1.12 -8.43 9.58
C LEU A 12 -1.37 -9.67 8.71
N PRO A 13 -2.35 -9.63 7.79
CA PRO A 13 -2.54 -10.72 6.83
C PRO A 13 -1.29 -10.87 5.95
N GLU A 14 -1.15 -12.04 5.32
CA GLU A 14 -0.11 -12.26 4.31
C GLU A 14 -0.17 -11.17 3.24
N ARG A 15 1.01 -10.74 2.73
CA ARG A 15 1.23 -9.62 1.78
C ARG A 15 1.22 -8.21 2.38
N PHE A 16 0.75 -8.02 3.61
CA PHE A 16 0.79 -6.70 4.25
C PHE A 16 2.05 -6.54 5.09
N ALA A 17 2.70 -5.38 4.99
CA ALA A 17 3.90 -5.08 5.75
C ALA A 17 3.95 -3.61 6.18
N TRP A 18 4.38 -3.36 7.42
CA TRP A 18 4.77 -2.02 7.86
C TRP A 18 6.22 -1.78 7.54
N HIS A 19 6.50 -0.65 6.90
CA HIS A 19 7.84 -0.13 6.66
C HIS A 19 8.04 1.13 7.51
N CYS A 20 9.19 1.22 8.17
CA CYS A 20 9.61 2.42 8.87
C CYS A 20 10.54 3.21 7.95
N GLY A 21 10.10 4.39 7.53
CA GLY A 21 10.81 5.30 6.65
C GLY A 21 11.28 6.57 7.38
N PRO A 22 12.05 7.44 6.70
CA PRO A 22 12.58 8.67 7.29
C PRO A 22 11.49 9.68 7.67
N THR A 23 10.31 9.60 7.05
CA THR A 23 9.18 10.52 7.26
C THR A 23 8.07 9.94 8.13
N GLY A 24 8.22 8.72 8.63
CA GLY A 24 7.21 8.02 9.41
C GLY A 24 7.04 6.57 8.99
N TYR A 25 5.83 6.04 9.15
CA TYR A 25 5.52 4.63 8.89
C TYR A 25 4.60 4.49 7.70
N GLU A 26 4.81 3.46 6.92
CA GLU A 26 4.04 3.17 5.73
C GLU A 26 3.51 1.74 5.82
N LEU A 27 2.22 1.55 5.57
CA LEU A 27 1.62 0.25 5.41
C LEU A 27 1.57 -0.07 3.93
N HIS A 28 2.23 -1.15 3.55
CA HIS A 28 2.30 -1.66 2.19
C HIS A 28 1.47 -2.93 2.05
N LEU A 29 0.88 -3.11 0.87
CA LEU A 29 0.30 -4.34 0.39
C LEU A 29 1.08 -4.76 -0.86
N ASP A 30 1.94 -5.77 -0.71
CA ASP A 30 3.07 -6.04 -1.58
C ASP A 30 3.90 -4.75 -1.84
N ASP A 31 3.87 -4.21 -3.07
CA ASP A 31 4.62 -3.01 -3.47
C ASP A 31 3.76 -1.73 -3.49
N VAL A 32 2.51 -1.81 -3.02
CA VAL A 32 1.57 -0.68 -3.04
C VAL A 32 1.41 -0.11 -1.64
N THR A 33 1.76 1.16 -1.47
CA THR A 33 1.52 1.89 -0.22
C THR A 33 0.02 2.17 -0.05
N ILE A 34 -0.58 1.61 0.99
CA ILE A 34 -2.02 1.73 1.26
C ILE A 34 -2.35 2.71 2.39
N ALA A 35 -1.41 2.94 3.29
CA ALA A 35 -1.54 3.93 4.36
C ALA A 35 -0.18 4.49 4.78
N GLU A 36 -0.20 5.67 5.37
CA GLU A 36 0.98 6.32 5.94
C GLU A 36 0.66 7.00 7.28
N VAL A 37 1.62 6.97 8.19
CA VAL A 37 1.59 7.64 9.49
C VAL A 37 2.74 8.61 9.53
N ARG A 38 2.44 9.91 9.54
CA ARG A 38 3.44 10.98 9.53
C ARG A 38 3.35 11.84 10.79
N PRO A 39 4.45 12.46 11.24
CA PRO A 39 4.40 13.51 12.25
C PRO A 39 3.61 14.73 11.74
N LEU A 40 2.78 15.29 12.62
CA LEU A 40 2.08 16.56 12.43
C LEU A 40 2.33 17.38 13.70
N ASP A 41 2.54 18.70 13.61
CA ASP A 41 3.09 19.57 14.67
C ASP A 41 2.75 19.21 16.14
N ALA A 42 1.47 18.90 16.44
CA ALA A 42 1.00 18.55 17.78
C ALA A 42 0.51 17.09 17.94
N GLY A 43 0.89 16.18 17.05
CA GLY A 43 0.45 14.79 17.05
C GLY A 43 0.99 13.95 15.89
N ARG A 44 0.12 13.09 15.36
CA ARG A 44 0.40 12.27 14.18
C ARG A 44 -0.79 12.36 13.24
N VAL A 45 -0.53 12.19 11.95
CA VAL A 45 -1.57 12.06 10.94
C VAL A 45 -1.50 10.66 10.35
N LEU A 46 -2.63 9.97 10.36
CA LEU A 46 -2.84 8.74 9.62
C LEU A 46 -3.57 9.09 8.33
N ARG A 47 -3.00 8.72 7.19
CA ARG A 47 -3.61 8.90 5.89
C ARG A 47 -3.76 7.55 5.19
N MET A 48 -4.98 7.26 4.76
CA MET A 48 -5.28 6.11 3.91
C MET A 48 -5.28 6.56 2.46
N LEU A 49 -4.47 5.89 1.64
CA LEU A 49 -4.20 6.30 0.25
C LEU A 49 -5.03 5.53 -0.78
N VAL A 50 -5.64 4.41 -0.39
CA VAL A 50 -6.34 3.53 -1.32
C VAL A 50 -7.71 4.06 -1.70
N GLN A 51 -7.99 4.04 -3.00
CA GLN A 51 -9.33 4.21 -3.56
C GLN A 51 -9.77 2.90 -4.23
N ALA A 52 -10.68 2.16 -3.60
CA ALA A 52 -11.09 0.84 -4.07
C ALA A 52 -12.56 0.56 -3.75
N GLY A 53 -13.40 0.40 -4.78
CA GLY A 53 -14.82 0.12 -4.58
C GLY A 53 -15.52 1.27 -3.85
N ASP A 54 -16.03 0.98 -2.66
CA ASP A 54 -16.67 1.91 -1.72
C ASP A 54 -15.67 2.60 -0.77
N ILE A 55 -14.38 2.25 -0.84
CA ILE A 55 -13.33 2.86 -0.04
C ILE A 55 -12.84 4.14 -0.74
N ALA A 56 -13.00 5.27 -0.05
CA ALA A 56 -12.37 6.54 -0.40
C ALA A 56 -11.11 6.79 0.46
N PRO A 57 -10.09 7.47 -0.10
CA PRO A 57 -8.97 7.98 0.68
C PRO A 57 -9.46 8.94 1.76
N PHE A 58 -8.83 8.88 2.94
CA PHE A 58 -9.14 9.81 4.01
C PHE A 58 -7.93 10.05 4.91
N GLU A 59 -8.04 11.08 5.73
CA GLU A 59 -7.01 11.50 6.67
C GLU A 59 -7.61 11.69 8.06
N MET A 60 -6.86 11.29 9.09
CA MET A 60 -7.27 11.42 10.49
C MET A 60 -6.09 11.77 11.38
N THR A 61 -6.26 12.80 12.20
CA THR A 61 -5.31 13.14 13.26
C THR A 61 -5.45 12.18 14.43
N VAL A 62 -4.32 11.67 14.91
CA VAL A 62 -4.22 10.75 16.04
C VAL A 62 -3.23 11.27 17.07
N ARG A 63 -3.48 10.92 18.35
CA ARG A 63 -2.66 11.40 19.48
C ARG A 63 -1.30 10.71 19.58
N CYS A 64 -1.22 9.45 19.18
CA CYS A 64 0.02 8.67 19.24
C CYS A 64 0.13 7.72 18.05
N GLU A 65 1.36 7.34 17.75
CA GLU A 65 1.76 6.48 16.63
C GLU A 65 1.18 5.07 16.74
N GLU A 66 1.27 4.46 17.91
CA GLU A 66 0.75 3.11 18.19
C GLU A 66 -0.74 3.03 17.89
N ARG A 67 -1.49 4.09 18.17
CA ARG A 67 -2.93 4.16 17.89
C ARG A 67 -3.21 4.30 16.40
N ALA A 68 -2.41 5.07 15.66
CA ALA A 68 -2.51 5.11 14.20
C ALA A 68 -2.21 3.75 13.57
N ILE A 69 -1.09 3.13 13.97
CA ILE A 69 -0.66 1.82 13.46
C ILE A 69 -1.71 0.76 13.78
N GLY A 70 -2.21 0.73 15.03
CA GLY A 70 -3.24 -0.21 15.46
C GLY A 70 -4.55 -0.04 14.68
N TRP A 71 -5.01 1.21 14.51
CA TRP A 71 -6.21 1.50 13.74
C TRP A 71 -6.07 1.08 12.27
N ALA A 72 -4.97 1.47 11.62
CA ALA A 72 -4.70 1.13 10.21
C ALA A 72 -4.57 -0.37 10.00
N THR A 73 -3.89 -1.06 10.94
CA THR A 73 -3.78 -2.53 10.94
C THR A 73 -5.16 -3.20 11.05
N GLN A 74 -6.01 -2.74 11.97
CA GLN A 74 -7.36 -3.28 12.12
C GLN A 74 -8.22 -3.01 10.88
N TRP A 75 -8.15 -1.79 10.34
CA TRP A 75 -8.86 -1.41 9.12
C TRP A 75 -8.46 -2.27 7.93
N ALA A 76 -7.16 -2.51 7.76
CA ALA A 76 -6.62 -3.34 6.67
C ALA A 76 -7.06 -4.80 6.82
N ARG A 77 -7.03 -5.35 8.04
CA ARG A 77 -7.52 -6.71 8.32
C ARG A 77 -8.99 -6.89 7.96
N GLN A 78 -9.84 -5.94 8.34
CA GLN A 78 -11.28 -6.00 8.03
C GLN A 78 -11.56 -5.97 6.52
N ARG A 79 -10.63 -5.40 5.72
CA ARG A 79 -10.81 -5.16 4.29
C ARG A 79 -9.83 -5.95 3.42
N ALA A 80 -9.07 -6.89 3.99
CA ALA A 80 -7.95 -7.55 3.33
C ALA A 80 -8.32 -8.16 1.98
N GLY A 81 -9.40 -8.94 1.92
CA GLY A 81 -9.84 -9.57 0.67
C GLY A 81 -10.29 -8.59 -0.42
N MET A 82 -10.76 -7.39 -0.07
CA MET A 82 -11.07 -6.34 -1.04
C MET A 82 -9.78 -5.65 -1.54
N LEU A 83 -8.88 -5.32 -0.61
CA LEU A 83 -7.61 -4.67 -0.91
C LEU A 83 -6.71 -5.54 -1.80
N CYS A 84 -6.58 -6.84 -1.48
CA CYS A 84 -5.82 -7.78 -2.30
C CYS A 84 -6.37 -7.85 -3.72
N ARG A 85 -7.69 -8.04 -3.88
CA ARG A 85 -8.33 -8.07 -5.22
C ARG A 85 -8.14 -6.77 -5.99
N HIS A 86 -8.11 -5.63 -5.30
CA HIS A 86 -7.87 -4.34 -5.93
C HIS A 86 -6.43 -4.23 -6.45
N VAL A 87 -5.43 -4.56 -5.63
CA VAL A 87 -4.02 -4.56 -6.03
C VAL A 87 -3.73 -5.58 -7.13
N ASP A 88 -4.31 -6.77 -7.05
CA ASP A 88 -4.19 -7.81 -8.08
C ASP A 88 -4.78 -7.33 -9.42
N ARG A 89 -5.91 -6.63 -9.38
CA ARG A 89 -6.51 -6.02 -10.59
C ARG A 89 -5.63 -4.90 -11.15
N GLN A 90 -5.07 -4.03 -10.31
CA GLN A 90 -4.15 -2.99 -10.77
C GLN A 90 -2.91 -3.60 -11.45
N ARG A 91 -2.32 -4.65 -10.85
CA ARG A 91 -1.20 -5.38 -11.45
C ARG A 91 -1.55 -6.04 -12.77
N ALA A 92 -2.71 -6.69 -12.86
CA ALA A 92 -3.17 -7.30 -14.10
C ALA A 92 -3.36 -6.26 -15.22
N GLN A 93 -3.87 -5.08 -14.89
CA GLN A 93 -4.01 -3.96 -15.84
C GLN A 93 -2.64 -3.40 -16.26
N ALA A 94 -1.70 -3.25 -15.33
CA ALA A 94 -0.35 -2.80 -15.63
C ALA A 94 0.41 -3.80 -16.53
N ALA A 95 0.30 -5.11 -16.24
CA ALA A 95 0.93 -6.16 -17.03
C ALA A 95 0.32 -6.27 -18.44
N GLY A 96 -1.01 -6.15 -18.56
CA GLY A 96 -1.73 -6.16 -19.84
C GLY A 96 -1.47 -4.92 -20.72
N SER A 97 -0.85 -3.85 -20.17
CA SER A 97 -0.45 -2.67 -20.94
C SER A 97 0.91 -2.82 -21.64
N THR A 98 1.58 -3.96 -21.50
CA THR A 98 2.76 -4.30 -22.30
C THR A 98 2.31 -4.59 -23.73
N ARG A 99 2.21 -3.54 -24.56
CA ARG A 99 2.09 -3.71 -26.01
C ARG A 99 3.23 -4.60 -26.50
N PRO A 100 2.99 -5.62 -27.35
CA PRO A 100 4.09 -6.23 -28.08
C PRO A 100 4.71 -5.12 -28.92
N LEU A 101 5.99 -4.84 -28.69
CA LEU A 101 6.77 -4.06 -29.64
C LEU A 101 6.69 -4.80 -30.97
N ASP A 102 6.03 -4.15 -31.93
CA ASP A 102 5.96 -4.51 -33.33
C ASP A 102 7.35 -4.98 -33.80
N VAL A 103 7.50 -6.31 -33.97
CA VAL A 103 8.59 -6.87 -34.75
C VAL A 103 8.28 -6.49 -36.19
N VAL A 104 8.85 -5.38 -36.64
CA VAL A 104 8.87 -5.06 -38.06
C VAL A 104 9.92 -5.98 -38.70
N PRO A 105 9.57 -6.91 -39.59
CA PRO A 105 10.58 -7.66 -40.33
C PRO A 105 11.28 -6.67 -41.27
N PHE A 106 12.55 -6.41 -41.00
CA PHE A 106 13.43 -5.69 -41.92
C PHE A 106 13.58 -6.55 -43.19
N ALA A 107 12.81 -6.21 -44.22
CA ALA A 107 12.90 -6.84 -45.52
C ALA A 107 14.27 -6.51 -46.14
N ALA A 108 15.09 -7.55 -46.28
CA ALA A 108 16.31 -7.49 -47.07
C ALA A 108 15.95 -7.12 -48.51
N THR A 109 16.60 -6.07 -49.03
CA THR A 109 16.58 -5.78 -50.47
C THR A 109 18.02 -5.75 -50.97
N ALA A 110 18.30 -6.72 -51.84
CA ALA A 110 19.32 -6.85 -52.89
C ALA A 110 20.75 -6.37 -52.63
#